data_AF-K1TI84-F1
#
_entry.id   AF-K1TI84-F1
#
_cell.length_a   1.000
_cell.length_b   1.000
_cell.length_c   1.000
_cell.angle_alpha   90.00
_cell.angle_beta   90.00
_cell.angle_gamma   90.00
#
_symmetry.space_group_name_H-M   'P 1'
#
loop_
_entity.id
_entity.type
_entity.pdbx_description
1 polymer ?
#
loop_
_entity_poly.entity_id
_entity_poly.type
_entity_poly.pdbx_seq_one_letter_code
_entity_poly.pdbx_strand_id
1 'polypeptide(L)'
;MLYRTTSFEDFSDKLMRQYGIAVKESRGRLSYLPAGRTKFIRAKHLGDKFDKAAVLATLQANAERKPKVQFKQDAIGKLIDIQSRMTAGKGIGYKRWLTKHNLKVMAQTVNLLQEKGLTDEDALNQRIAELETKYHDSLAVVKDLEGRMK
;
A
#
# COMPACT_ATOMS: atom_id res chain seq x y z
N MET A 1 -13.38 11.74 -6.50
CA MET A 1 -13.36 10.50 -5.67
C MET A 1 -13.57 9.19 -6.46
N LEU A 2 -13.77 9.23 -7.79
CA LEU A 2 -13.86 8.03 -8.65
C LEU A 2 -12.50 7.45 -9.09
N TYR A 3 -11.38 8.03 -8.66
CA TYR A 3 -10.03 7.64 -9.09
C TYR A 3 -9.55 6.26 -8.60
N ARG A 4 -10.36 5.54 -7.83
CA ARG A 4 -10.04 4.20 -7.27
C ARG A 4 -10.93 3.09 -7.80
N THR A 5 -11.98 3.42 -8.56
CA THR A 5 -12.86 2.41 -9.15
C THR A 5 -12.21 1.89 -10.42
N THR A 6 -12.06 0.58 -10.50
CA THR A 6 -11.37 -0.12 -11.61
C THR A 6 -12.29 -1.03 -12.40
N SER A 7 -13.49 -1.31 -11.89
CA SER A 7 -14.54 -2.07 -12.56
C SER A 7 -15.83 -1.26 -12.65
N PHE A 8 -16.70 -1.66 -13.59
CA PHE A 8 -18.00 -1.02 -13.78
C PHE A 8 -18.93 -1.26 -12.58
N GLU A 9 -18.87 -2.44 -11.98
CA GLU A 9 -19.63 -2.81 -10.79
C GLU A 9 -19.28 -1.91 -9.60
N ASP A 10 -17.99 -1.77 -9.29
CA ASP A 10 -17.51 -0.89 -8.21
C ASP A 10 -17.86 0.58 -8.48
N PHE A 11 -17.80 1.01 -9.74
CA PHE A 11 -18.27 2.33 -10.14
C PHE A 11 -19.77 2.54 -9.87
N SER A 12 -20.62 1.59 -10.25
CA SER A 12 -22.07 1.65 -10.03
C SER A 12 -22.41 1.66 -8.53
N ASP A 13 -21.81 0.74 -7.78
CA ASP A 13 -22.02 0.63 -6.34
C ASP A 13 -21.60 1.90 -5.60
N LYS A 14 -20.49 2.49 -6.00
CA LYS A 14 -20.00 3.72 -5.39
C LYS A 14 -20.90 4.91 -5.68
N LEU A 15 -21.41 5.03 -6.90
CA LEU A 15 -22.39 6.05 -7.25
C LEU A 15 -23.69 5.89 -6.44
N MET A 16 -24.13 4.66 -6.23
CA MET A 16 -25.30 4.38 -5.41
C MET A 16 -25.04 4.72 -3.93
N ARG A 17 -23.95 4.23 -3.34
CA ARG A 17 -23.65 4.43 -1.91
C ARG A 17 -23.37 5.89 -1.54
N GLN A 18 -22.65 6.62 -2.40
CA GLN A 18 -22.20 7.97 -2.07
C GLN A 18 -23.19 9.05 -2.49
N TYR A 19 -23.93 8.84 -3.58
CA TYR A 19 -24.75 9.87 -4.21
C TYR A 19 -26.20 9.43 -4.44
N GLY A 20 -26.55 8.18 -4.12
CA GLY A 20 -27.89 7.64 -4.38
C GLY A 20 -28.20 7.55 -5.88
N ILE A 21 -27.18 7.37 -6.73
CA ILE A 21 -27.35 7.33 -8.19
C ILE A 21 -27.31 5.88 -8.67
N ALA A 22 -28.43 5.37 -9.17
CA ALA A 22 -28.46 4.06 -9.82
C ALA A 22 -28.00 4.16 -11.27
N VAL A 23 -27.15 3.23 -11.71
CA VAL A 23 -26.64 3.16 -13.09
C VAL A 23 -27.15 1.89 -13.75
N LYS A 24 -27.57 2.00 -15.01
CA LYS A 24 -27.87 0.81 -15.83
C LYS A 24 -27.36 0.97 -17.24
N GLU A 25 -27.12 -0.16 -17.89
CA GLU A 25 -26.87 -0.24 -19.31
C GLU A 25 -28.12 -0.72 -20.04
N SER A 26 -28.45 -0.07 -21.16
CA SER A 26 -29.47 -0.55 -22.09
C SER A 26 -29.07 -0.19 -23.51
N ARG A 27 -29.14 -1.17 -24.43
CA ARG A 27 -28.78 -1.01 -25.85
C ARG A 27 -27.39 -0.36 -26.03
N GLY A 28 -26.40 -0.81 -25.25
CA GLY A 28 -25.03 -0.31 -25.32
C GLY A 28 -24.80 1.09 -24.73
N ARG A 29 -25.79 1.70 -24.06
CA ARG A 29 -25.69 3.06 -23.50
C ARG A 29 -25.97 3.07 -22.01
N LEU A 30 -25.21 3.89 -21.29
CA LEU A 30 -25.43 4.12 -19.86
C LEU A 30 -26.61 5.08 -19.63
N SER A 31 -27.34 4.82 -18.56
CA SER A 31 -28.38 5.68 -18.03
C SER A 31 -28.24 5.78 -16.52
N TYR A 32 -28.53 6.97 -15.97
CA TYR A 32 -28.31 7.32 -14.58
C TYR A 32 -29.62 7.79 -13.95
N LEU A 33 -29.93 7.33 -12.75
CA LEU A 33 -31.08 7.75 -11.96
C LEU A 33 -30.60 8.43 -10.68
N PRO A 34 -30.56 9.78 -10.64
CA PRO A 34 -30.21 10.50 -9.43
C PRO A 34 -31.26 10.38 -8.33
N ALA A 35 -30.82 10.49 -7.08
CA ALA A 35 -31.72 10.62 -5.94
C ALA A 35 -32.71 11.78 -6.15
N GLY A 36 -34.00 11.53 -5.89
CA GLY A 36 -35.07 12.51 -6.09
C GLY A 36 -35.69 12.55 -7.49
N ARG A 37 -35.28 11.66 -8.41
CA ARG A 37 -35.99 11.44 -9.69
C ARG A 37 -36.60 10.06 -9.77
N THR A 38 -37.68 9.93 -10.53
CA THR A 38 -38.36 8.66 -10.82
C THR A 38 -37.95 8.05 -12.17
N LYS A 39 -37.30 8.83 -13.04
CA LYS A 39 -36.91 8.41 -14.40
C LYS A 39 -35.42 8.58 -14.65
N PHE A 40 -34.86 7.62 -15.38
CA PHE A 40 -33.46 7.62 -15.81
C PHE A 40 -33.15 8.71 -16.82
N ILE A 41 -31.96 9.30 -16.69
CA ILE A 41 -31.37 10.22 -17.65
C ILE A 41 -30.36 9.45 -18.49
N ARG A 42 -30.51 9.48 -19.81
CA ARG A 42 -29.54 8.84 -20.73
C ARG A 42 -28.24 9.62 -20.72
N ALA A 43 -27.10 8.92 -20.77
CA ALA A 43 -25.75 9.50 -20.79
C ALA A 43 -25.57 10.69 -21.76
N LYS A 44 -26.18 10.62 -22.96
CA LYS A 44 -26.10 11.70 -23.97
C LYS A 44 -26.64 13.05 -23.52
N HIS A 45 -27.47 13.09 -22.47
CA HIS A 45 -28.02 14.32 -21.91
C HIS A 45 -27.20 14.83 -20.71
N LEU A 46 -26.18 14.08 -20.28
CA LEU A 46 -25.29 14.44 -19.17
C LEU A 46 -23.92 14.93 -19.67
N GLY A 47 -23.63 14.74 -20.96
CA GLY A 47 -22.37 15.10 -21.60
C GLY A 47 -21.44 13.90 -21.82
N ASP A 48 -20.41 14.09 -22.64
CA ASP A 48 -19.57 13.02 -23.18
C ASP A 48 -18.80 12.23 -22.11
N LYS A 49 -18.49 12.87 -20.98
CA LYS A 49 -17.80 12.23 -19.86
C LYS A 49 -18.61 11.10 -19.20
N PHE A 50 -19.90 11.01 -19.47
CA PHE A 50 -20.81 10.01 -18.92
C PHE A 50 -21.21 8.96 -19.96
N ASP A 51 -20.68 9.02 -21.17
CA ASP A 51 -20.87 7.94 -22.12
C ASP A 51 -20.14 6.66 -21.65
N LYS A 52 -20.53 5.52 -22.22
CA LYS A 52 -19.99 4.22 -21.80
C LYS A 52 -18.48 4.14 -22.07
N ALA A 53 -18.02 4.68 -23.19
CA ALA A 53 -16.63 4.56 -23.62
C ALA A 53 -15.71 5.38 -22.71
N ALA A 54 -16.09 6.62 -22.40
CA ALA A 54 -15.37 7.51 -21.50
C ALA A 54 -15.33 6.97 -20.07
N VAL A 55 -16.43 6.39 -19.58
CA VAL A 55 -16.47 5.73 -18.26
C VAL A 55 -15.51 4.54 -18.25
N LEU A 56 -15.60 3.63 -19.24
CA LEU A 56 -14.72 2.46 -19.29
C LEU A 56 -13.25 2.84 -19.46
N ALA A 57 -12.93 3.83 -20.31
CA ALA A 57 -11.57 4.33 -20.47
C ALA A 57 -11.02 4.92 -19.16
N THR A 58 -11.86 5.60 -18.38
CA THR A 58 -11.48 6.11 -17.06
C THR A 58 -11.21 4.97 -16.07
N LEU A 59 -12.05 3.93 -16.07
CA LEU A 59 -11.88 2.76 -15.21
C LEU A 59 -10.63 1.97 -15.57
N GLN A 60 -10.34 1.81 -16.87
CA GLN A 60 -9.12 1.21 -17.36
C GLN A 60 -7.89 2.01 -16.93
N ALA A 61 -7.90 3.34 -17.12
CA ALA A 61 -6.83 4.21 -16.65
C ALA A 61 -6.63 4.13 -15.13
N ASN A 62 -7.69 3.94 -14.35
CA ASN A 62 -7.59 3.72 -12.91
C ASN A 62 -6.99 2.33 -12.57
N ALA A 63 -7.30 1.30 -13.35
CA ALA A 63 -6.72 -0.04 -13.18
C ALA A 63 -5.22 -0.06 -13.52
N GLU A 64 -4.82 0.69 -14.55
CA GLU A 64 -3.42 0.90 -14.95
C GLU A 64 -2.65 1.79 -13.96
N ARG A 65 -3.35 2.71 -13.29
CA ARG A 65 -2.87 3.41 -12.09
C ARG A 65 -2.83 2.44 -10.91
N LYS A 66 -1.96 1.43 -10.99
CA LYS A 66 -1.54 0.69 -9.82
C LYS A 66 -1.06 1.73 -8.80
N PRO A 67 -1.61 1.79 -7.56
CA PRO A 67 -0.84 2.41 -6.50
C PRO A 67 0.51 1.70 -6.55
N LYS A 68 1.61 2.44 -6.71
CA LYS A 68 2.93 1.91 -6.45
C LYS A 68 2.91 1.52 -4.97
N VAL A 69 2.43 0.31 -4.69
CA VAL A 69 2.91 -0.45 -3.56
C VAL A 69 4.34 -0.72 -3.98
N GLN A 70 5.21 0.26 -3.69
CA GLN A 70 6.60 -0.04 -3.48
C GLN A 70 6.52 -1.15 -2.45
N PHE A 71 6.79 -2.38 -2.87
CA PHE A 71 7.31 -3.39 -1.97
C PHE A 71 8.56 -2.76 -1.38
N LYS A 72 8.35 -1.97 -0.32
CA LYS A 72 9.41 -1.64 0.57
C LYS A 72 9.65 -2.97 1.21
N GLN A 73 10.76 -3.60 0.81
CA GLN A 73 11.43 -4.55 1.69
C GLN A 73 11.32 -3.99 3.11
N ASP A 74 11.15 -4.86 4.10
CA ASP A 74 11.02 -4.55 5.54
C ASP A 74 12.26 -3.85 6.12
N ALA A 75 13.00 -3.09 5.31
CA ALA A 75 14.00 -2.13 5.69
C ALA A 75 13.34 -1.00 6.48
N ILE A 76 13.26 -1.21 7.79
CA ILE A 76 13.10 -0.15 8.77
C ILE A 76 14.17 0.91 8.50
N GLY A 77 13.75 2.17 8.38
CA GLY A 77 14.68 3.29 8.20
C GLY A 77 15.63 3.42 9.39
N LYS A 78 16.82 4.00 9.19
CA LYS A 78 17.71 4.29 10.32
C LYS A 78 17.23 5.52 11.08
N LEU A 79 17.38 5.51 12.40
CA LEU A 79 17.20 6.72 13.20
C LEU A 79 18.19 7.78 12.76
N ILE A 80 17.69 9.00 12.60
CA ILE A 80 18.51 10.15 12.24
C ILE A 80 18.87 10.89 13.52
N ASP A 81 20.16 11.08 13.76
CA ASP A 81 20.59 12.01 14.80
C ASP A 81 20.18 13.44 14.40
N ILE A 82 19.22 13.97 15.15
CA ILE A 82 18.63 15.29 14.89
C ILE A 82 19.68 16.36 15.09
N GLN A 83 20.55 16.23 16.08
CA GLN A 83 21.49 17.28 16.44
C GLN A 83 22.56 17.45 15.37
N SER A 84 23.17 16.36 14.90
CA SER A 84 24.15 16.42 13.79
C SER A 84 23.53 16.91 12.47
N ARG A 85 22.23 16.71 12.25
CA ARG A 85 21.55 17.15 11.02
C ARG A 85 21.02 18.58 11.08
N MET A 86 20.97 19.22 12.24
CA MET A 86 20.55 20.61 12.41
C MET A 86 21.73 21.57 12.18
N THR A 87 21.94 21.96 10.92
CA THR A 87 22.95 22.94 10.48
C THR A 87 22.36 24.36 10.33
N ALA A 88 23.24 25.37 10.23
CA ALA A 88 22.84 26.75 9.93
C ALA A 88 21.93 26.80 8.67
N GLY A 89 20.81 27.52 8.77
CA GLY A 89 19.79 27.62 7.71
C GLY A 89 18.64 26.59 7.79
N LYS A 90 18.68 25.60 8.69
CA LYS A 90 17.58 24.66 8.88
C LYS A 90 16.59 25.14 9.95
N GLY A 91 15.34 25.32 9.55
CA GLY A 91 14.28 25.83 10.42
C GLY A 91 13.52 24.77 11.23
N ILE A 92 12.59 25.25 12.05
CA ILE A 92 11.73 24.44 12.94
C ILE A 92 10.97 23.35 12.17
N GLY A 93 10.54 23.64 10.93
CA GLY A 93 9.85 22.65 10.08
C GLY A 93 10.69 21.42 9.77
N TYR A 94 11.98 21.60 9.53
CA TYR A 94 12.90 20.49 9.27
C TYR A 94 13.13 19.65 10.53
N LYS A 95 13.30 20.30 11.69
CA LYS A 95 13.37 19.61 12.99
C LYS A 95 12.11 18.74 13.23
N ARG A 96 10.92 19.32 13.03
CA ARG A 96 9.64 18.59 13.18
C ARG A 96 9.56 17.39 12.24
N TRP A 97 10.03 17.54 11.01
CA TRP A 97 10.06 16.44 10.05
C TRP A 97 10.99 15.31 10.50
N LEU A 98 12.20 15.61 10.98
CA LEU A 98 13.13 14.62 11.53
C LEU A 98 12.55 13.86 12.72
N THR A 99 11.93 14.58 13.67
CA THR A 99 11.27 13.95 14.82
C THR A 99 10.15 13.01 14.38
N LYS A 100 9.28 13.45 13.46
CA LYS A 100 8.20 12.62 12.92
C LYS A 100 8.74 11.39 12.17
N HIS A 101 9.85 11.54 11.45
CA HIS A 101 10.51 10.44 10.77
C HIS A 101 11.02 9.40 11.77
N ASN A 102 11.77 9.82 12.78
CA ASN A 102 12.30 8.92 13.81
C ASN A 102 11.17 8.21 14.57
N LEU A 103 10.08 8.91 14.92
CA LEU A 103 8.92 8.30 15.55
C LEU A 103 8.31 7.20 14.70
N LYS A 104 8.16 7.45 13.39
CA LYS A 104 7.65 6.44 12.45
C LYS A 104 8.58 5.24 12.38
N VAL A 105 9.88 5.47 12.30
CA VAL A 105 10.91 4.41 12.31
C VAL A 105 10.80 3.57 13.58
N MET A 106 10.75 4.20 14.76
CA MET A 106 10.63 3.49 16.04
C MET A 106 9.35 2.65 16.13
N ALA A 107 8.21 3.19 15.68
CA ALA A 107 6.96 2.43 15.65
C ALA A 107 7.06 1.20 14.74
N GLN A 108 7.71 1.34 13.58
CA GLN A 108 7.98 0.20 12.70
C GLN A 108 8.91 -0.83 13.35
N THR A 109 9.95 -0.38 14.06
CA THR A 109 10.85 -1.26 14.82
C THR A 109 10.10 -2.04 15.89
N VAL A 110 9.26 -1.38 16.69
CA VAL A 110 8.48 -2.05 17.76
C VAL A 110 7.57 -3.12 17.17
N ASN A 111 6.84 -2.80 16.09
CA ASN A 111 5.97 -3.78 15.43
C ASN A 111 6.77 -4.98 14.92
N LEU A 112 7.91 -4.77 14.27
CA LEU A 112 8.73 -5.88 13.77
C LEU A 112 9.23 -6.76 14.92
N LEU A 113 9.72 -6.15 16.00
CA LEU A 113 10.20 -6.90 17.17
C LEU A 113 9.07 -7.74 17.77
N GLN A 114 7.86 -7.18 17.89
CA GLN A 114 6.68 -7.91 18.37
C GLN A 114 6.29 -9.06 17.43
N GLU A 115 6.24 -8.83 16.12
CA GLU A 115 5.94 -9.86 15.10
C GLU A 115 6.96 -11.00 15.12
N LYS A 116 8.23 -10.71 15.47
CA LYS A 116 9.30 -11.71 15.58
C LYS A 116 9.43 -12.33 16.97
N GLY A 117 8.62 -11.89 17.95
CA GLY A 117 8.74 -12.32 19.35
C GLY A 117 10.06 -11.90 20.02
N LEU A 118 10.71 -10.85 19.51
CA LEU A 118 11.98 -10.31 20.02
C LEU A 118 11.72 -9.17 21.00
N THR A 119 10.97 -9.46 22.07
CA THR A 119 10.48 -8.45 23.03
C THR A 119 11.41 -8.19 24.20
N ASP A 120 12.42 -9.02 24.40
CA ASP A 120 13.36 -9.00 25.51
C ASP A 120 14.71 -9.62 25.10
N GLU A 121 15.70 -9.46 25.98
CA GLU A 121 17.07 -9.90 25.73
C GLU A 121 17.20 -11.43 25.66
N ASP A 122 16.42 -12.16 26.46
CA ASP A 122 16.44 -13.62 26.48
C ASP A 122 15.91 -14.20 25.17
N ALA A 123 14.77 -13.67 24.67
CA ALA A 123 14.22 -14.05 23.37
C ALA A 123 15.19 -13.74 22.22
N LEU A 124 15.94 -12.64 22.32
CA LEU A 124 16.99 -12.29 21.36
C LEU A 124 18.15 -13.28 21.41
N ASN A 125 18.66 -13.58 22.59
CA ASN A 125 19.76 -14.53 22.79
C ASN A 125 19.38 -15.94 22.34
N GLN A 126 18.15 -16.39 22.63
CA GLN A 126 17.62 -17.64 22.13
C GLN A 126 17.60 -17.67 20.60
N ARG A 127 17.15 -16.59 19.97
CA ARG A 127 17.11 -16.51 18.51
C ARG A 127 18.51 -16.52 17.88
N ILE A 128 19.50 -15.91 18.54
CA ILE A 128 20.90 -15.96 18.12
C ILE A 128 21.41 -17.41 18.17
N ALA A 129 21.24 -18.10 19.30
CA ALA A 129 21.66 -19.49 19.46
C ALA A 129 21.00 -20.44 18.45
N GLU A 130 19.70 -20.27 18.18
CA GLU A 130 18.99 -21.02 17.14
C GLU A 130 19.59 -20.81 15.75
N LEU A 131 19.94 -19.56 15.40
CA LEU A 131 20.51 -19.22 14.11
C LEU A 131 21.94 -19.72 13.96
N GLU A 132 22.76 -19.63 15.02
CA GLU A 132 24.10 -20.20 15.07
C GLU A 132 24.07 -21.72 14.87
N THR A 133 23.16 -22.41 15.56
CA THR A 133 22.99 -23.85 15.41
C THR A 133 22.63 -24.22 13.97
N LYS A 134 21.62 -23.56 13.39
CA LYS A 134 21.22 -23.78 11.98
C LYS A 134 22.35 -23.49 10.99
N TYR A 135 23.16 -22.47 11.27
CA TYR A 135 24.32 -22.15 10.45
C TYR A 135 25.36 -23.27 10.50
N HIS A 136 25.69 -23.77 11.69
CA HIS A 136 26.65 -24.86 11.86
C HIS A 136 26.17 -26.16 11.22
N ASP A 137 24.89 -26.51 11.38
CA ASP A 137 24.29 -27.68 10.74
C ASP A 137 24.36 -27.58 9.21
N SER A 138 23.98 -26.43 8.66
CA SER A 138 24.05 -26.18 7.22
C SER A 138 25.48 -26.23 6.69
N LEU A 139 26.43 -25.66 7.43
CA LEU A 139 27.86 -25.68 7.08
C LEU A 139 28.42 -27.11 7.07
N ALA A 140 28.00 -27.97 8.01
CA ALA A 140 28.40 -29.37 8.04
C ALA A 140 27.92 -30.11 6.79
N VAL A 141 26.67 -29.88 6.36
CA VAL A 141 26.12 -30.44 5.12
C VAL A 141 26.90 -29.98 3.89
N VAL A 142 27.22 -28.70 3.80
CA VAL A 142 28.02 -28.16 2.68
C VAL A 142 29.39 -28.84 2.62
N LYS A 143 30.07 -29.00 3.76
CA LYS A 143 31.38 -29.66 3.81
C LYS A 143 31.34 -31.14 3.42
N ASP A 144 30.30 -31.87 3.83
CA ASP A 144 30.10 -33.27 3.40
C ASP A 144 29.96 -33.37 1.88
N LEU A 145 29.11 -32.53 1.29
CA LEU A 145 28.89 -32.49 -0.15
C LEU A 145 30.17 -32.13 -0.91
N GLU A 146 30.92 -31.12 -0.45
CA GLU A 146 32.21 -30.74 -1.03
C GLU A 146 33.25 -31.87 -0.94
N GLY A 147 33.27 -32.62 0.17
CA GLY A 147 34.14 -33.77 0.34
C GLY A 147 33.83 -34.92 -0.63
N ARG A 148 32.54 -35.14 -0.92
CA ARG A 148 32.06 -36.20 -1.84
C ARG A 148 32.24 -35.87 -3.32
N MET A 149 32.49 -34.60 -3.64
CA MET A 149 32.76 -34.13 -5.00
C MET A 149 34.25 -34.19 -5.38
N LYS A 150 35.14 -34.54 -4.44
CA LYS A 150 36.56 -34.81 -4.69
C LYS A 150 36.80 -36.28 -4.99
#